data_AF-L2GHJ7-F1
#
_entry.id   AF-L2GHJ7-F1
#
_cell.length_a   1.000
_cell.length_b   1.000
_cell.length_c   1.000
_cell.angle_alpha   90.00
_cell.angle_beta   90.00
_cell.angle_gamma   90.00
#
_symmetry.space_group_name_H-M   'P 1'
#
loop_
_entity.id
_entity.type
_entity.pdbx_description
1 polymer ?
#
loop_
_entity_poly.entity_id
_entity_poly.type
_entity_poly.pdbx_seq_one_letter_code
_entity_poly.pdbx_strand_id
1 'polypeptide(L)'
;MAAVAADTRPLLVAGHYWFFGEREPPDSLFGVGSRLLFLISETSVLNADMMQSHLQEDFVQSAFRERALRLEEELLCWECDTADQSEGLVDLAEMYRNAALLHLHRVVRRNFPGSTELQTRAPSLAHAIIEGLRKIPHKSLVESSLLFPLFICGGEISHPDDIEAIRTKMKSIVIFRHLYNYDCALRVLEELWQLRLSNKEVDWRDVLDRRQWKLSIV
;
A
#
# COMPACT_ATOMS: atom_id res chain seq x y z
N MET A 1 3.63 -9.72 4.46
CA MET A 1 4.18 -8.62 3.63
C MET A 1 4.28 -8.95 2.15
N ALA A 2 4.75 -10.14 1.73
CA ALA A 2 4.39 -10.68 0.40
C ALA A 2 2.86 -10.77 0.18
N ALA A 3 2.13 -10.92 1.29
CA ALA A 3 0.68 -10.84 1.41
C ALA A 3 0.01 -9.65 0.75
N VAL A 4 0.61 -8.45 0.74
CA VAL A 4 -0.04 -7.28 0.13
C VAL A 4 0.00 -7.39 -1.40
N ALA A 5 1.18 -7.65 -1.98
CA ALA A 5 1.31 -7.79 -3.43
C ALA A 5 0.57 -9.01 -3.98
N ALA A 6 0.55 -10.11 -3.21
CA ALA A 6 -0.18 -11.33 -3.54
C ALA A 6 -1.64 -11.31 -3.07
N ASP A 7 -2.04 -10.28 -2.32
CA ASP A 7 -3.36 -10.16 -1.69
C ASP A 7 -3.82 -11.40 -0.90
N THR A 8 -2.86 -11.99 -0.20
CA THR A 8 -3.03 -13.19 0.61
C THR A 8 -2.93 -12.83 2.09
N ARG A 9 -3.32 -13.77 2.96
CA ARG A 9 -3.16 -13.57 4.40
C ARG A 9 -1.68 -13.42 4.76
N PRO A 10 -1.29 -12.39 5.54
CA PRO A 10 0.07 -12.31 6.07
C PRO A 10 0.36 -13.52 6.97
N LEU A 11 1.52 -14.17 6.75
CA LEU A 11 1.96 -15.37 7.48
C LEU A 11 2.20 -15.14 8.99
N LEU A 12 2.12 -13.90 9.47
CA LEU A 12 2.48 -13.49 10.84
C LEU A 12 1.43 -12.57 11.50
N VAL A 13 0.14 -12.84 11.33
CA VAL A 13 -0.92 -12.14 12.09
C VAL A 13 -1.61 -13.14 13.02
N ALA A 14 -0.90 -13.46 14.10
CA ALA A 14 -1.47 -14.06 15.31
C ALA A 14 -0.60 -13.64 16.51
N GLY A 15 -1.09 -12.68 17.30
CA GLY A 15 -0.78 -12.48 18.74
C GLY A 15 0.64 -12.16 19.21
N HIS A 16 1.68 -12.23 18.38
CA HIS A 16 3.07 -12.27 18.90
C HIS A 16 4.07 -11.24 18.34
N TYR A 17 3.71 -10.41 17.35
CA TYR A 17 4.67 -9.47 16.75
C TYR A 17 4.50 -8.00 17.18
N TRP A 18 3.28 -7.58 17.53
CA TRP A 18 2.97 -6.19 17.86
C TRP A 18 2.87 -6.00 19.38
N PHE A 19 4.01 -5.83 20.05
CA PHE A 19 4.05 -5.49 21.47
C PHE A 19 3.91 -3.97 21.63
N PHE A 20 2.70 -3.48 21.93
CA PHE A 20 2.47 -2.11 22.38
C PHE A 20 2.78 -2.02 23.88
N GLY A 21 4.06 -2.18 24.26
CA GLY A 21 4.51 -1.94 25.63
C GLY A 21 4.80 -0.45 25.87
N GLU A 22 4.77 0.00 27.12
CA GLU A 22 5.04 1.38 27.60
C GLU A 22 6.46 1.91 27.34
N ARG A 23 7.24 1.28 26.46
CA ARG A 23 8.58 1.76 26.09
C ARG A 23 8.46 2.65 24.86
N GLU A 24 9.01 3.86 24.97
CA GLU A 24 9.23 4.79 23.86
C GLU A 24 9.73 4.01 22.64
N PRO A 25 8.95 4.01 21.53
CA PRO A 25 9.38 3.32 20.34
C PRO A 25 10.60 4.04 19.76
N PRO A 26 11.59 3.31 19.22
CA PRO A 26 12.74 3.94 18.58
C PRO A 26 12.29 4.84 17.42
N ASP A 27 13.02 5.95 17.17
CA ASP A 27 12.90 6.95 16.07
C ASP A 27 13.07 6.40 14.65
N SER A 28 12.66 5.16 14.45
CA SER A 28 12.59 4.47 13.17
C SER A 28 11.15 4.49 12.69
N LEU A 29 10.95 4.27 11.38
CA LEU A 29 9.62 4.03 10.81
C LEU A 29 8.83 2.94 11.57
N PHE A 30 9.50 2.03 12.28
CA PHE A 30 8.85 1.03 13.12
C PHE A 30 8.17 1.61 14.36
N GLY A 31 8.61 2.76 14.87
CA GLY A 31 7.92 3.46 15.95
C GLY A 31 6.67 4.17 15.46
N VAL A 32 6.86 5.11 14.53
CA VAL A 32 5.79 5.94 13.95
C VAL A 32 4.79 5.10 13.14
N GLY A 33 5.28 4.14 12.36
CA GLY A 33 4.49 3.38 11.39
C GLY A 33 3.94 2.04 11.88
N SER A 34 4.22 1.61 13.12
CA SER A 34 3.76 0.31 13.64
C SER A 34 2.25 0.11 13.47
N ARG A 35 1.46 1.13 13.83
CA ARG A 35 0.00 1.09 13.69
C ARG A 35 -0.43 1.02 12.22
N LEU A 36 0.22 1.77 11.33
CA LEU A 36 -0.07 1.72 9.90
C LEU A 36 0.23 0.34 9.31
N LEU A 37 1.35 -0.28 9.68
CA LEU A 37 1.70 -1.63 9.24
C LEU A 37 0.70 -2.68 9.75
N PHE A 38 0.22 -2.53 10.99
CA PHE A 38 -0.87 -3.35 11.51
C PHE A 38 -2.15 -3.19 10.67
N LEU A 39 -2.59 -1.97 10.38
CA LEU A 39 -3.79 -1.70 9.58
C LEU A 39 -3.69 -2.21 8.14
N ILE A 40 -2.51 -2.10 7.51
CA ILE A 40 -2.22 -2.70 6.21
C ILE A 40 -2.37 -4.22 6.29
N SER A 41 -1.84 -4.84 7.35
CA SER A 41 -1.95 -6.29 7.54
C SER A 41 -3.40 -6.74 7.75
N GLU A 42 -4.19 -5.98 8.51
CA GLU A 42 -5.62 -6.22 8.72
C GLU A 42 -6.42 -6.11 7.42
N THR A 43 -6.07 -5.15 6.56
CA THR A 43 -6.67 -5.03 5.22
C THR A 43 -6.38 -6.28 4.36
N SER A 44 -5.16 -6.81 4.42
CA SER A 44 -4.80 -8.06 3.73
C SER A 44 -5.55 -9.27 4.30
N VAL A 45 -5.74 -9.33 5.62
CA VAL A 45 -6.55 -10.38 6.28
C VAL A 45 -8.01 -10.28 5.85
N LEU A 46 -8.59 -9.08 5.88
CA LEU A 46 -9.96 -8.80 5.43
C LEU A 46 -10.21 -9.32 4.01
N ASN A 47 -9.29 -9.04 3.07
CA ASN A 47 -9.38 -9.51 1.70
C ASN A 47 -9.28 -11.04 1.60
N ALA A 48 -8.37 -11.65 2.37
CA ALA A 48 -8.19 -13.11 2.37
C ALA A 48 -9.41 -13.85 2.94
N ASP A 49 -9.98 -13.36 4.05
CA ASP A 49 -11.18 -13.91 4.68
C ASP A 49 -12.38 -13.85 3.71
N MET A 50 -12.50 -12.76 2.95
CA MET A 50 -13.52 -12.61 1.92
C MET A 50 -13.34 -13.62 0.78
N MET A 51 -12.11 -13.80 0.28
CA MET A 51 -11.81 -14.74 -0.80
C MET A 51 -12.00 -16.22 -0.41
N GLN A 52 -11.84 -16.57 0.88
CA GLN A 52 -12.06 -17.93 1.40
C GLN A 52 -13.53 -18.22 1.73
N SER A 53 -14.37 -17.20 1.86
CA SER A 53 -15.78 -17.35 2.17
C SER A 53 -16.53 -17.83 0.92
N HIS A 54 -16.67 -19.15 0.78
CA HIS A 54 -17.35 -19.80 -0.36
C HIS A 54 -18.87 -19.57 -0.41
N LEU A 55 -19.46 -18.87 0.55
CA LEU A 55 -20.90 -18.64 0.67
C LEU A 55 -21.19 -17.14 0.57
N GLN A 56 -21.88 -16.74 -0.50
CA GLN A 56 -22.49 -15.42 -0.67
C GLN A 56 -23.68 -15.26 0.30
N GLU A 57 -23.42 -15.24 1.61
CA GLU A 57 -24.42 -14.82 2.58
C GLU A 57 -24.32 -13.31 2.79
N ASP A 58 -25.46 -12.62 2.76
CA ASP A 58 -25.56 -11.17 3.02
C ASP A 58 -24.85 -10.76 4.32
N PHE A 59 -24.81 -11.68 5.30
CA PHE A 59 -24.10 -11.51 6.56
C PHE A 59 -22.58 -11.36 6.40
N VAL A 60 -21.95 -12.15 5.52
CA VAL A 60 -20.49 -12.04 5.26
C VAL A 60 -20.19 -10.69 4.59
N GLN A 61 -21.07 -10.25 3.68
CA GLN A 61 -20.92 -8.96 3.02
C GLN A 61 -21.09 -7.79 4.00
N SER A 62 -22.07 -7.85 4.91
CA SER A 62 -22.24 -6.82 5.94
C SER A 62 -21.06 -6.77 6.90
N ALA A 63 -20.57 -7.92 7.36
CA ALA A 63 -19.42 -8.01 8.26
C ALA A 63 -18.13 -7.47 7.59
N PHE A 64 -17.93 -7.78 6.31
CA PHE A 64 -16.82 -7.23 5.53
C PHE A 64 -16.91 -5.70 5.47
N ARG A 65 -18.08 -5.15 5.11
CA ARG A 65 -18.28 -3.70 4.98
C ARG A 65 -18.05 -2.98 6.31
N GLU A 66 -18.57 -3.51 7.40
CA GLU A 66 -18.37 -2.95 8.74
C GLU A 66 -16.88 -2.94 9.13
N ARG A 67 -16.15 -4.03 8.86
CA ARG A 67 -14.71 -4.09 9.12
C ARG A 67 -13.91 -3.15 8.22
N ALA A 68 -14.29 -3.02 6.95
CA ALA A 68 -13.67 -2.08 6.02
C ALA A 68 -13.88 -0.62 6.45
N LEU A 69 -15.09 -0.24 6.87
CA LEU A 69 -15.39 1.10 7.36
C LEU A 69 -14.61 1.43 8.63
N ARG A 70 -14.50 0.49 9.57
CA ARG A 70 -13.67 0.67 10.78
C ARG A 70 -12.19 0.88 10.42
N LEU A 71 -11.63 0.07 9.52
CA LEU A 71 -10.25 0.24 9.07
C LEU A 71 -10.04 1.59 8.38
N GLU A 72 -11.01 2.05 7.57
CA GLU A 72 -10.94 3.37 6.94
C GLU A 72 -10.96 4.48 7.98
N GLU A 73 -11.88 4.44 8.94
CA GLU A 73 -11.99 5.43 10.03
C GLU A 73 -10.68 5.50 10.83
N GLU A 74 -10.12 4.35 11.21
CA GLU A 74 -8.85 4.29 11.93
C GLU A 74 -7.68 4.85 11.12
N LEU A 75 -7.63 4.63 9.80
CA LEU A 75 -6.62 5.21 8.92
C LEU A 75 -6.79 6.72 8.72
N LEU A 76 -8.04 7.21 8.72
CA LEU A 76 -8.34 8.63 8.58
C LEU A 76 -8.03 9.41 9.86
N CYS A 77 -8.35 8.83 11.03
CA CYS A 77 -8.09 9.41 12.34
C CYS A 77 -6.65 9.19 12.83
N TRP A 78 -5.84 8.39 12.12
CA TRP A 78 -4.43 8.26 12.45
C TRP A 78 -3.71 9.58 12.18
N GLU A 79 -2.89 9.98 13.14
CA GLU A 79 -2.03 11.16 13.06
C GLU A 79 -0.59 10.75 13.39
N CYS A 80 0.37 11.37 12.69
CA CYS A 80 1.78 11.20 13.01
C CYS A 80 2.11 12.04 14.24
N ASP A 81 2.68 11.43 15.29
CA ASP A 81 3.28 12.22 16.36
C ASP A 81 4.51 12.96 15.80
N THR A 82 4.47 14.29 15.85
CA THR A 82 5.46 15.18 15.22
C THR A 82 6.47 15.74 16.21
N ALA A 83 6.31 15.48 17.52
CA ALA A 83 7.05 16.18 18.56
C ALA A 83 8.58 16.06 18.44
N ASP A 84 9.10 14.95 17.91
CA ASP A 84 10.55 14.69 17.82
C ASP A 84 11.00 14.07 16.47
N GLN A 85 10.13 14.03 15.46
CA GLN A 85 10.41 13.31 14.21
C GLN A 85 10.97 14.20 13.09
N SER A 86 11.91 13.67 12.31
CA SER A 86 12.44 14.37 11.13
C SER A 86 11.34 14.55 10.06
N GLU A 87 11.35 15.69 9.36
CA GLU A 87 10.33 16.04 8.33
C GLU A 87 10.15 14.92 7.28
N GLY A 88 11.24 14.30 6.83
CA GLY A 88 11.18 13.19 5.88
C GLY A 88 10.53 11.91 6.41
N LEU A 89 10.56 11.67 7.74
CA LEU A 89 9.85 10.54 8.35
C LEU A 89 8.35 10.81 8.45
N VAL A 90 7.96 12.05 8.73
CA VAL A 90 6.55 12.47 8.75
C VAL A 90 5.94 12.34 7.35
N ASP A 91 6.63 12.85 6.31
CA ASP A 91 6.19 12.70 4.93
C ASP A 91 6.07 11.21 4.53
N LEU A 92 7.03 10.38 4.94
CA LEU A 92 6.96 8.94 4.68
C LEU A 92 5.76 8.29 5.38
N ALA A 93 5.51 8.63 6.64
CA ALA A 93 4.38 8.07 7.39
C ALA A 93 3.04 8.45 6.75
N GLU A 94 2.89 9.71 6.32
CA GLU A 94 1.73 10.17 5.56
C GLU A 94 1.58 9.44 4.22
N MET A 95 2.68 9.18 3.50
CA MET A 95 2.64 8.38 2.28
C MET A 95 2.19 6.94 2.56
N TYR A 96 2.62 6.34 3.66
CA TYR A 96 2.17 5.01 4.10
C TYR A 96 0.68 4.99 4.43
N ARG A 97 0.18 6.01 5.14
CA ARG A 97 -1.24 6.15 5.46
C ARG A 97 -2.10 6.27 4.20
N ASN A 98 -1.69 7.14 3.28
CA ASN A 98 -2.38 7.30 1.99
C ASN A 98 -2.36 6.02 1.16
N ALA A 99 -1.23 5.31 1.14
CA ALA A 99 -1.11 4.03 0.45
C ALA A 99 -1.94 2.91 1.11
N ALA A 100 -2.06 2.91 2.45
CA ALA A 100 -2.91 1.98 3.17
C ALA A 100 -4.41 2.22 2.86
N LEU A 101 -4.85 3.48 2.84
CA LEU A 101 -6.20 3.85 2.41
C LEU A 101 -6.45 3.43 0.97
N LEU A 102 -5.50 3.68 0.07
CA LEU A 102 -5.60 3.30 -1.34
C LEU A 102 -5.68 1.77 -1.51
N HIS A 103 -4.91 1.02 -0.74
CA HIS A 103 -4.96 -0.44 -0.70
C HIS A 103 -6.32 -0.95 -0.20
N LEU A 104 -6.86 -0.36 0.88
CA LEU A 104 -8.19 -0.69 1.40
C LEU A 104 -9.29 -0.40 0.37
N HIS A 105 -9.28 0.78 -0.24
CA HIS A 105 -10.24 1.16 -1.27
C HIS A 105 -10.20 0.21 -2.46
N ARG A 106 -9.00 -0.24 -2.87
CA ARG A 106 -8.84 -1.27 -3.91
C ARG A 106 -9.46 -2.60 -3.49
N VAL A 107 -9.22 -3.06 -2.27
CA VAL A 107 -9.80 -4.30 -1.71
C VAL A 107 -11.33 -4.23 -1.69
N VAL A 108 -11.90 -3.11 -1.26
CA VAL A 108 -13.36 -2.93 -1.26
C VAL A 108 -13.91 -2.88 -2.68
N ARG A 109 -13.30 -2.12 -3.59
CA ARG A 109 -13.71 -2.02 -5.00
C ARG A 109 -13.74 -3.38 -5.69
N ARG A 110 -12.75 -4.24 -5.42
CA ARG A 110 -12.68 -5.59 -6.01
C ARG A 110 -13.82 -6.48 -5.55
N ASN A 111 -14.18 -6.42 -4.27
CA ASN A 111 -15.24 -7.24 -3.70
C ASN A 111 -16.65 -6.64 -3.91
N PHE A 112 -16.74 -5.33 -4.13
CA PHE A 112 -17.98 -4.56 -4.29
C PHE A 112 -17.85 -3.48 -5.37
N PRO A 113 -17.83 -3.84 -6.67
CA PRO A 113 -17.57 -2.89 -7.77
C PRO A 113 -18.61 -1.76 -7.91
N GLY A 114 -19.76 -1.85 -7.25
CA GLY A 114 -20.80 -0.81 -7.23
C GLY A 114 -20.75 0.18 -6.07
N SER A 115 -19.82 0.05 -5.12
CA SER A 115 -19.71 0.99 -3.98
C SER A 115 -19.01 2.28 -4.41
N THR A 116 -19.76 3.34 -4.69
CA THR A 116 -19.25 4.62 -5.21
C THR A 116 -18.50 5.47 -4.16
N GLU A 117 -18.84 5.33 -2.88
CA GLU A 117 -18.36 6.24 -1.83
C GLU A 117 -16.83 6.19 -1.66
N LEU A 118 -16.25 4.99 -1.63
CA LEU A 118 -14.81 4.77 -1.47
C LEU A 118 -14.02 4.98 -2.76
N GLN A 119 -14.65 4.81 -3.92
CA GLN A 119 -13.98 4.89 -5.22
C GLN A 119 -13.55 6.32 -5.60
N THR A 120 -14.26 7.34 -5.10
CA THR A 120 -14.00 8.74 -5.46
C THR A 120 -12.69 9.29 -4.90
N ARG A 121 -12.14 8.68 -3.84
CA ARG A 121 -10.95 9.19 -3.12
C ARG A 121 -9.61 8.65 -3.65
N ALA A 122 -9.62 7.58 -4.44
CA ALA A 122 -8.38 6.97 -4.93
C ALA A 122 -7.45 7.95 -5.70
N PRO A 123 -7.96 8.82 -6.60
CA PRO A 123 -7.10 9.79 -7.29
C PRO A 123 -6.45 10.81 -6.35
N SER A 124 -7.20 11.31 -5.34
CA SER A 124 -6.64 12.25 -4.37
C SER A 124 -5.58 11.62 -3.47
N LEU A 125 -5.77 10.36 -3.08
CA LEU A 125 -4.77 9.61 -2.30
C LEU A 125 -3.49 9.38 -3.10
N ALA A 126 -3.62 8.97 -4.37
CA ALA A 126 -2.48 8.81 -5.26
C ALA A 126 -1.72 10.14 -5.45
N HIS A 127 -2.45 11.24 -5.67
CA HIS A 127 -1.84 12.57 -5.79
C HIS A 127 -1.08 12.97 -4.52
N ALA A 128 -1.64 12.74 -3.33
CA ALA A 128 -0.95 13.01 -2.06
C ALA A 128 0.36 12.22 -1.91
N ILE A 129 0.39 10.96 -2.37
CA ILE A 129 1.63 10.14 -2.38
C ILE A 129 2.67 10.75 -3.34
N ILE A 130 2.26 11.19 -4.52
CA ILE A 130 3.17 11.82 -5.50
C ILE A 130 3.70 13.16 -4.97
N GLU A 131 2.88 13.97 -4.31
CA GLU A 131 3.32 15.20 -3.64
C GLU A 131 4.32 14.91 -2.52
N GLY A 132 4.04 13.93 -1.65
CA GLY A 132 4.98 13.50 -0.61
C GLY A 132 6.31 13.02 -1.21
N LEU A 133 6.27 12.30 -2.33
CA LEU A 133 7.47 11.81 -3.03
C LEU A 133 8.41 12.93 -3.47
N ARG A 134 7.86 14.10 -3.85
CA ARG A 134 8.62 15.29 -4.25
C ARG A 134 9.37 15.93 -3.10
N LYS A 135 8.87 15.76 -1.87
CA LYS A 135 9.49 16.30 -0.63
C LYS A 135 10.62 15.41 -0.12
N ILE A 136 10.58 14.10 -0.38
CA ILE A 136 11.61 13.18 0.11
C ILE A 136 12.98 13.50 -0.53
N PRO A 137 13.99 13.88 0.27
CA PRO A 137 15.31 14.22 -0.24
C PRO A 137 15.96 13.02 -0.95
N HIS A 138 16.62 13.31 -2.07
CA HIS A 138 17.39 12.30 -2.80
C HIS A 138 18.47 11.67 -1.94
N LYS A 139 18.63 10.34 -2.04
CA LYS A 139 19.63 9.57 -1.28
C LYS A 139 19.44 9.65 0.24
N SER A 140 18.27 10.06 0.72
CA SER A 140 17.91 9.93 2.14
C SER A 140 17.69 8.47 2.51
N LEU A 141 17.87 8.12 3.79
CA LEU A 141 17.63 6.74 4.26
C LEU A 141 16.17 6.34 4.12
N VAL A 142 15.27 7.31 4.22
CA VAL A 142 13.81 7.18 4.06
C VAL A 142 13.44 6.51 2.74
N GLU A 143 14.23 6.72 1.68
CA GLU A 143 14.00 6.10 0.37
C GLU A 143 13.97 4.58 0.40
N SER A 144 14.63 3.91 1.36
CA SER A 144 14.63 2.44 1.44
C SER A 144 13.25 1.86 1.79
N SER A 145 12.38 2.67 2.39
CA SER A 145 11.04 2.28 2.84
C SER A 145 9.92 2.74 1.90
N LEU A 146 10.24 3.31 0.74
CA LEU A 146 9.22 3.80 -0.20
C LEU A 146 8.53 2.71 -1.05
N LEU A 147 8.97 1.45 -0.96
CA LEU A 147 8.52 0.41 -1.87
C LEU A 147 7.01 0.20 -1.83
N PHE A 148 6.43 0.07 -0.64
CA PHE A 148 5.00 -0.14 -0.48
C PHE A 148 4.19 1.06 -1.01
N PRO A 149 4.43 2.32 -0.57
CA PRO A 149 3.68 3.46 -1.09
C PRO A 149 3.79 3.64 -2.61
N LEU A 150 4.99 3.45 -3.17
CA LEU A 150 5.22 3.58 -4.61
C LEU A 150 4.56 2.48 -5.41
N PHE A 151 4.60 1.23 -4.95
CA PHE A 151 3.99 0.12 -5.65
C PHE A 151 2.46 0.23 -5.67
N ILE A 152 1.86 0.54 -4.52
CA ILE A 152 0.39 0.70 -4.42
C ILE A 152 -0.09 1.88 -5.27
N CYS A 153 0.56 3.04 -5.15
CA CYS A 153 0.24 4.21 -5.97
C CYS A 153 0.44 3.91 -7.47
N GLY A 154 1.58 3.31 -7.83
CA GLY A 154 1.95 2.97 -9.19
C GLY A 154 0.91 2.11 -9.92
N GLY A 155 0.24 1.21 -9.21
CA GLY A 155 -0.80 0.40 -9.82
C GLY A 155 -2.21 0.98 -9.80
N GLU A 156 -2.41 2.20 -9.32
CA GLU A 156 -3.68 2.93 -9.44
C GLU A 156 -3.58 4.10 -10.41
N ILE A 157 -2.38 4.69 -10.56
CA ILE A 157 -2.18 5.81 -11.50
C ILE A 157 -2.26 5.37 -12.97
N SER A 158 -2.61 6.33 -13.81
CA SER A 158 -2.66 6.20 -15.28
C SER A 158 -2.11 7.43 -16.02
N HIS A 159 -1.83 8.53 -15.32
CA HIS A 159 -1.33 9.75 -15.94
C HIS A 159 0.17 9.59 -16.27
N PRO A 160 0.62 9.95 -17.48
CA PRO A 160 2.02 9.76 -17.90
C PRO A 160 3.05 10.40 -16.97
N ASP A 161 2.78 11.61 -16.48
CA ASP A 161 3.72 12.34 -15.61
C ASP A 161 3.88 11.70 -14.24
N ASP A 162 2.79 11.17 -13.65
CA ASP A 162 2.84 10.46 -12.38
C ASP A 162 3.58 9.13 -12.52
N ILE A 163 3.36 8.44 -13.65
CA ILE A 163 4.07 7.21 -13.99
C ILE A 163 5.57 7.49 -14.09
N GLU A 164 5.97 8.56 -14.79
CA GLU A 164 7.38 8.92 -14.91
C GLU A 164 7.99 9.32 -13.56
N ALA A 165 7.24 10.02 -12.69
CA ALA A 165 7.72 10.36 -11.35
C ALA A 165 8.04 9.12 -10.51
N ILE A 166 7.14 8.13 -10.48
CA ILE A 166 7.38 6.86 -9.77
C ILE A 166 8.54 6.09 -10.40
N ARG A 167 8.52 5.94 -11.74
CA ARG A 167 9.56 5.24 -12.50
C ARG A 167 10.94 5.82 -12.21
N THR A 168 11.09 7.14 -12.32
CA THR A 168 12.36 7.83 -12.09
C THR A 168 12.84 7.64 -10.65
N LYS A 169 11.95 7.75 -9.66
CA LYS A 169 12.35 7.52 -8.26
C LYS A 169 12.79 6.07 -8.02
N MET A 170 12.00 5.08 -8.45
CA MET A 170 12.34 3.67 -8.25
C MET A 170 13.68 3.31 -8.93
N LYS A 171 13.93 3.81 -10.15
CA LYS A 171 15.23 3.63 -10.83
C LYS A 171 16.38 4.25 -10.06
N SER A 172 16.20 5.47 -9.54
CA SER A 172 17.20 6.14 -8.69
C SER A 172 17.53 5.28 -7.46
N ILE A 173 16.51 4.74 -6.77
CA ILE A 173 16.71 3.89 -5.59
C ILE A 173 17.49 2.61 -5.97
N VAL A 174 17.13 1.94 -7.06
CA VAL A 174 17.84 0.74 -7.54
C VAL A 174 19.32 1.05 -7.81
N ILE A 175 19.61 2.16 -8.50
CA ILE A 175 20.98 2.55 -8.87
C ILE A 175 21.81 2.91 -7.64
N PHE A 176 21.26 3.71 -6.71
CA PHE A 176 22.05 4.25 -5.60
C PHE A 176 22.05 3.38 -4.34
N ARG A 177 21.04 2.54 -4.13
CA ARG A 177 20.91 1.70 -2.93
C ARG A 177 21.01 0.20 -3.22
N HIS A 178 21.02 -0.21 -4.49
CA HIS A 178 21.05 -1.62 -4.91
C HIS A 178 19.92 -2.46 -4.32
N LEU A 179 18.75 -1.84 -4.10
CA LEU A 179 17.56 -2.52 -3.58
C LEU A 179 16.82 -3.23 -4.72
N TYR A 180 17.19 -4.49 -4.97
CA TYR A 180 16.65 -5.29 -6.08
C TYR A 180 15.14 -5.54 -6.01
N ASN A 181 14.52 -5.47 -4.83
CA ASN A 181 13.06 -5.54 -4.69
C ASN A 181 12.35 -4.38 -5.40
N TYR A 182 12.98 -3.20 -5.51
CA TYR A 182 12.44 -2.09 -6.31
C TYR A 182 12.53 -2.37 -7.81
N ASP A 183 13.59 -3.02 -8.29
CA ASP A 183 13.70 -3.40 -9.72
C ASP A 183 12.62 -4.43 -10.09
N CYS A 184 12.43 -5.45 -9.27
CA CYS A 184 11.36 -6.43 -9.47
C CYS A 184 9.97 -5.79 -9.47
N ALA A 185 9.69 -4.92 -8.49
CA ALA A 185 8.43 -4.21 -8.38
C ALA A 185 8.19 -3.26 -9.57
N LEU A 186 9.23 -2.53 -10.00
CA LEU A 186 9.15 -1.64 -11.15
C LEU A 186 8.84 -2.41 -12.44
N ARG A 187 9.43 -3.60 -12.66
CA ARG A 187 9.11 -4.43 -13.83
C ARG A 187 7.64 -4.83 -13.89
N VAL A 188 7.04 -5.14 -12.74
CA VAL A 188 5.61 -5.44 -12.65
C VAL A 188 4.78 -4.22 -13.02
N LEU A 189 5.14 -3.04 -12.52
CA LEU A 189 4.46 -1.79 -12.84
C LEU A 189 4.61 -1.40 -14.32
N GLU A 190 5.80 -1.54 -14.91
CA GLU A 190 6.02 -1.25 -16.33
C GLU A 190 5.13 -2.12 -17.22
N GLU A 191 5.06 -3.42 -16.95
CA GLU A 191 4.16 -4.30 -17.70
C GLU A 191 2.69 -3.94 -17.48
N LEU A 192 2.29 -3.65 -16.24
CA LEU A 192 0.93 -3.20 -15.93
C LEU A 192 0.56 -1.95 -16.74
N TRP A 193 1.43 -0.93 -16.75
CA TRP A 193 1.21 0.31 -17.48
C TRP A 193 1.11 0.06 -18.99
N GLN A 194 1.93 -0.83 -19.56
CA GLN A 194 1.84 -1.21 -20.97
C GLN A 194 0.52 -1.92 -21.29
N LEU A 195 0.11 -2.89 -20.45
CA LEU A 195 -1.14 -3.62 -20.66
C LEU A 195 -2.36 -2.69 -20.60
N ARG A 196 -2.32 -1.68 -19.72
CA ARG A 196 -3.39 -0.68 -19.56
C ARG A 196 -3.58 0.26 -20.74
N LEU A 197 -2.61 0.35 -21.66
CA LEU A 197 -2.80 1.04 -22.94
C LEU A 197 -3.86 0.34 -23.81
N SER A 198 -3.99 -0.98 -23.68
CA SER A 198 -4.94 -1.80 -24.45
C SER A 198 -6.18 -2.21 -23.65
N ASN A 199 -6.03 -2.47 -22.34
CA ASN A 199 -7.11 -2.86 -21.45
C ASN A 199 -6.97 -2.18 -20.09
N LYS A 200 -7.79 -1.16 -19.84
CA LYS A 200 -7.73 -0.33 -18.63
C LYS A 200 -8.04 -1.10 -17.33
N GLU A 201 -8.69 -2.26 -17.42
CA GLU A 201 -9.13 -3.02 -16.24
C GLU A 201 -8.06 -3.96 -15.68
N VAL A 202 -6.89 -4.06 -16.33
CA VAL A 202 -5.80 -4.94 -15.89
C VAL A 202 -5.26 -4.54 -14.51
N ASP A 203 -5.05 -5.54 -13.67
CA ASP A 203 -4.51 -5.45 -12.30
C ASP A 203 -3.04 -5.95 -12.27
N TRP A 204 -2.23 -5.49 -11.31
CA TRP A 204 -0.85 -6.01 -11.16
C TRP A 204 -0.84 -7.51 -10.84
N ARG A 205 -1.91 -8.04 -10.24
CA ARG A 205 -2.02 -9.48 -9.96
C ARG A 205 -2.02 -10.28 -11.24
N ASP A 206 -2.69 -9.79 -12.29
CA ASP A 206 -2.70 -10.44 -13.59
C ASP A 206 -1.28 -10.56 -14.15
N VAL A 207 -0.44 -9.54 -13.91
CA VAL A 207 0.98 -9.55 -14.28
C VAL A 207 1.76 -10.57 -13.43
N LEU A 208 1.57 -10.57 -12.12
CA LEU A 208 2.24 -11.48 -11.20
C LEU A 208 1.89 -12.96 -11.49
N ASP A 209 0.61 -13.25 -11.75
CA ASP A 209 0.11 -14.58 -12.06
C ASP A 209 0.67 -15.09 -13.39
N ARG A 210 0.68 -14.26 -14.44
CA ARG A 210 1.30 -14.61 -15.74
C ARG A 210 2.79 -14.92 -15.61
N ARG A 211 3.50 -14.20 -14.74
CA ARG A 211 4.94 -14.40 -14.51
C ARG A 211 5.25 -15.49 -13.50
N GLN A 212 4.26 -16.01 -12.77
CA GLN A 212 4.43 -16.89 -11.61
C GLN A 212 5.37 -16.29 -10.55
N TRP A 213 5.32 -14.97 -10.36
CA TRP A 213 6.18 -14.26 -9.42
C TRP A 213 5.52 -14.06 -8.06
N LYS A 214 6.32 -14.12 -7.00
CA LYS A 214 5.92 -13.71 -5.64
C LYS A 214 6.76 -12.50 -5.23
N LEU A 215 6.11 -11.35 -5.07
CA LEU A 215 6.77 -10.09 -4.74
C LEU A 215 6.58 -9.77 -3.25
N SER A 216 7.67 -9.39 -2.55
CA SER A 216 7.58 -8.77 -1.21
C SER A 216 7.79 -7.28 -1.36
N ILE A 217 6.79 -6.49 -0.99
CA ILE A 217 6.79 -5.02 -1.15
C ILE A 217 6.97 -4.24 0.15
N VAL A 218 7.32 -4.95 1.24
CA VAL A 218 7.75 -4.36 2.51
C VAL A 218 8.95 -5.13 3.03
#